data_AF-E8ZGY4-F1
#
_entry.id   AF-E8ZGY4-F1
#
_cell.length_a   1.000
_cell.length_b   1.000
_cell.length_c   1.000
_cell.angle_alpha   90.00
_cell.angle_beta   90.00
_cell.angle_gamma   90.00
#
_symmetry.space_group_name_H-M   'P 1'
#
loop_
_entity.id
_entity.type
_entity.pdbx_description
1 polymer ?
#
loop_
_entity_poly.entity_id
_entity_poly.type
_entity_poly.pdbx_seq_one_letter_code
_entity_poly.pdbx_strand_id
1 'polypeptide(L)'
;MPNLPLIGSIATVGGVAGVGGLALELSKPKSQHTSLTKSKEPSSLKVSKRCEIFHIQSTPNLTVKKVEESSLRGQVSDSSFWNSMDSDCKTKEKIYVASRDNKWVYDKSEQNKDWKVIP
;
A
#
# COMPACT_ATOMS: atom_id res chain seq x y z
N MET A 1 -48.11 11.12 -29.41
CA MET A 1 -47.07 11.81 -30.22
C MET A 1 -47.71 13.02 -30.87
N PRO A 2 -47.11 14.23 -30.99
CA PRO A 2 -45.80 14.77 -30.54
C PRO A 2 -45.94 16.05 -29.65
N ASN A 3 -45.10 16.23 -28.63
CA ASN A 3 -43.87 17.08 -28.57
C ASN A 3 -44.08 18.50 -27.98
N LEU A 4 -43.48 18.72 -26.81
CA LEU A 4 -43.23 20.02 -26.16
C LEU A 4 -42.10 20.81 -26.87
N PRO A 5 -42.10 22.14 -26.68
CA PRO A 5 -40.86 22.84 -26.32
C PRO A 5 -41.08 23.79 -25.12
N LEU A 6 -40.38 23.56 -24.01
CA LEU A 6 -39.11 24.22 -23.62
C LEU A 6 -39.29 25.65 -23.10
N ILE A 7 -39.39 25.73 -21.76
CA ILE A 7 -39.39 26.93 -20.93
C ILE A 7 -37.96 27.48 -20.87
N GLY A 8 -37.75 28.67 -21.42
CA GLY A 8 -36.51 29.43 -21.26
C GLY A 8 -36.73 30.62 -20.33
N SER A 9 -36.12 30.60 -19.15
CA SER A 9 -36.23 31.68 -18.17
C SER A 9 -34.87 32.30 -17.86
N ILE A 10 -34.74 33.54 -18.36
CA ILE A 10 -34.03 34.72 -17.83
C ILE A 10 -32.67 34.56 -17.12
N ALA A 11 -31.63 35.08 -17.78
CA ALA A 11 -30.41 35.54 -17.12
C ALA A 11 -30.67 36.89 -16.45
N THR A 12 -30.45 36.99 -15.13
CA THR A 12 -30.43 38.27 -14.42
C THR A 12 -29.19 38.40 -13.53
N VAL A 13 -28.33 39.31 -14.00
CA VAL A 13 -27.61 40.38 -13.27
C VAL A 13 -26.83 40.01 -12.01
N GLY A 14 -25.50 40.02 -12.16
CA GLY A 14 -24.61 40.98 -11.48
C GLY A 14 -24.31 40.79 -9.99
N GLY A 15 -23.01 40.82 -9.64
CA GLY A 15 -22.61 41.16 -8.28
C GLY A 15 -21.24 40.65 -7.82
N VAL A 16 -20.26 41.55 -7.88
CA VAL A 16 -19.10 41.75 -6.98
C VAL A 16 -18.02 40.65 -6.84
N ALA A 17 -16.81 41.00 -7.26
CA ALA A 17 -15.57 40.42 -6.73
C ALA A 17 -15.33 40.99 -5.32
N GLY A 18 -15.47 40.14 -4.30
CA GLY A 18 -15.13 40.45 -2.91
C GLY A 18 -13.96 39.59 -2.46
N VAL A 19 -12.78 40.21 -2.36
CA VAL A 19 -11.63 39.66 -1.65
C VAL A 19 -11.81 39.92 -0.15
N GLY A 20 -11.64 38.90 0.68
CA GLY A 20 -11.31 39.08 2.10
C GLY A 20 -12.33 38.52 3.08
N GLY A 21 -11.86 37.64 3.96
CA GLY A 21 -12.59 37.22 5.15
C GLY A 21 -12.27 35.80 5.59
N LEU A 22 -11.10 35.58 6.20
CA LEU A 22 -10.90 34.44 7.10
C LEU A 22 -11.82 34.66 8.31
N ALA A 23 -12.99 34.03 8.31
CA ALA A 23 -13.82 33.92 9.51
C ALA A 23 -13.30 32.75 10.34
N LEU A 24 -12.48 33.04 11.36
CA LEU A 24 -12.18 32.12 12.45
C LEU A 24 -13.43 31.99 13.34
N GLU A 25 -14.36 31.14 12.94
CA GLU A 25 -15.48 30.73 13.80
C GLU A 25 -15.03 29.56 14.69
N LEU A 26 -14.49 29.94 15.85
CA LEU A 26 -14.04 29.07 16.93
C LEU A 26 -15.26 28.53 17.71
N SER A 27 -16.04 27.66 17.07
CA SER A 27 -17.16 26.98 17.72
C SER A 27 -16.68 25.72 18.45
N LYS A 28 -16.39 25.88 19.75
CA LYS A 28 -16.39 24.77 20.71
C LYS A 28 -17.83 24.26 20.89
N PRO A 29 -18.03 22.94 20.86
CA PRO A 29 -18.91 22.34 21.84
C PRO A 29 -18.21 21.21 22.60
N LYS A 30 -18.34 21.33 23.92
CA LYS A 30 -18.06 20.33 24.94
C LYS A 30 -19.12 19.24 24.88
N SER A 31 -18.75 17.98 24.60
CA SER A 31 -19.33 16.80 25.27
C SER A 31 -18.60 15.52 24.90
N GLN A 32 -18.33 14.72 25.92
CA GLN A 32 -17.80 13.36 25.87
C GLN A 32 -18.77 12.43 25.12
N HIS A 33 -18.28 11.59 24.21
CA HIS A 33 -18.46 10.12 24.19
C HIS A 33 -17.77 9.50 22.97
N THR A 34 -17.24 8.31 23.16
CA THR A 34 -16.48 7.43 22.25
C THR A 34 -17.05 7.26 20.83
N SER A 35 -16.20 7.30 19.80
CA SER A 35 -16.28 6.44 18.59
C SER A 35 -15.01 6.55 17.72
N LEU A 36 -14.54 5.40 17.23
CA LEU A 36 -13.44 5.23 16.28
C LEU A 36 -13.47 6.27 15.14
N THR A 37 -12.33 6.90 14.85
CA THR A 37 -12.09 7.44 13.50
C THR A 37 -10.64 7.20 13.08
N LYS A 38 -10.49 6.13 12.31
CA LYS A 38 -9.40 5.87 11.38
C LYS A 38 -9.21 7.10 10.48
N SER A 39 -8.12 7.85 10.65
CA SER A 39 -7.63 8.81 9.65
C SER A 39 -6.10 8.84 9.73
N LYS A 40 -5.45 8.03 8.90
CA LYS A 40 -4.91 8.42 7.59
C LYS A 40 -3.63 9.23 7.77
N GLU A 41 -2.56 8.47 7.88
CA GLU A 41 -1.17 8.78 7.54
C GLU A 41 -1.04 9.94 6.53
N PRO A 42 -0.15 10.90 6.83
CA PRO A 42 0.60 11.57 5.79
C PRO A 42 2.08 11.55 6.19
N SER A 43 2.74 10.39 6.05
CA SER A 43 4.22 10.39 6.07
C SER A 43 4.71 10.44 4.63
N SER A 44 4.80 11.68 4.17
CA SER A 44 5.41 12.12 2.93
C SER A 44 6.91 11.85 2.91
N LEU A 45 7.30 10.57 2.79
CA LEU A 45 8.59 10.11 2.29
C LEU A 45 8.34 8.73 1.65
N LYS A 46 7.85 8.72 0.40
CA LYS A 46 7.89 7.52 -0.46
C LYS A 46 9.35 7.20 -0.80
N VAL A 47 10.15 6.84 0.20
CA VAL A 47 11.22 5.88 -0.02
C VAL A 47 10.46 4.64 -0.45
N SER A 48 10.61 4.21 -1.71
CA SER A 48 10.03 2.95 -2.19
C SER A 48 10.38 1.88 -1.16
N LYS A 49 9.41 1.50 -0.31
CA LYS A 49 9.61 0.45 0.69
C LYS A 49 10.05 -0.75 -0.13
N ARG A 50 11.32 -1.13 0.01
CA ARG A 50 11.83 -2.38 -0.54
C ARG A 50 10.95 -3.48 0.03
N CYS A 51 10.54 -4.41 -0.81
CA CYS A 51 9.67 -5.50 -0.38
C CYS A 51 10.30 -6.26 0.80
N GLU A 52 9.46 -6.78 1.68
CA GLU A 52 9.91 -7.63 2.77
C GLU A 52 10.23 -9.04 2.26
N ILE A 53 11.38 -9.57 2.65
CA ILE A 53 11.84 -10.89 2.23
C ILE A 53 11.62 -11.88 3.38
N PHE A 54 10.98 -12.99 3.04
CA PHE A 54 10.67 -14.06 3.98
C PHE A 54 11.31 -15.37 3.52
N HIS A 55 12.08 -16.00 4.40
CA HIS A 55 12.61 -17.34 4.21
C HIS A 55 11.60 -18.39 4.67
N ILE A 56 11.27 -19.32 3.78
CA ILE A 56 10.41 -20.46 4.07
C ILE A 56 11.15 -21.44 4.98
N GLN A 57 10.66 -21.58 6.21
CA GLN A 57 11.22 -22.48 7.22
C GLN A 57 10.60 -23.88 7.12
N SER A 58 9.29 -23.93 6.86
CA SER A 58 8.59 -25.20 6.72
C SER A 58 7.39 -25.05 5.79
N THR A 59 7.44 -25.68 4.62
CA THR A 59 6.29 -25.80 3.72
C THR A 59 5.10 -26.55 4.35
N PRO A 60 5.25 -27.70 5.04
CA PRO A 60 4.10 -28.41 5.59
C PRO A 60 3.41 -27.64 6.72
N ASN A 61 4.15 -26.87 7.51
CA ASN A 61 3.59 -26.05 8.59
C ASN A 61 3.23 -24.64 8.15
N LEU A 62 3.48 -24.30 6.88
CA LEU A 62 3.34 -22.97 6.30
C LEU A 62 4.02 -21.90 7.16
N THR A 63 5.27 -22.12 7.59
CA THR A 63 6.01 -21.14 8.41
C THR A 63 7.14 -20.45 7.64
N VAL A 64 7.28 -19.15 7.88
CA VAL A 64 8.31 -18.30 7.30
C VAL A 64 8.98 -17.41 8.35
N LYS A 65 10.24 -17.05 8.12
CA LYS A 65 10.98 -16.11 8.96
C LYS A 65 11.42 -14.91 8.12
N LYS A 66 11.26 -13.71 8.65
CA LYS A 66 11.76 -12.50 7.98
C LYS A 66 13.29 -12.54 7.89
N VAL A 67 13.82 -12.23 6.72
CA VAL A 67 15.27 -12.18 6.46
C VAL A 67 15.64 -10.84 5.84
N GLU A 68 16.85 -10.36 6.14
CA GLU A 68 17.37 -9.15 5.53
C GLU A 68 17.96 -9.45 4.15
N GLU A 69 17.76 -8.53 3.19
CA GLU A 69 18.35 -8.65 1.86
C GLU A 69 19.87 -8.74 1.91
N SER A 70 20.50 -7.96 2.79
CA SER A 70 21.95 -7.94 3.00
C SER A 70 22.50 -9.34 3.33
N SER A 71 21.78 -10.10 4.15
CA SER A 71 22.15 -11.48 4.52
C SER A 71 22.03 -12.44 3.34
N LEU A 72 21.07 -12.22 2.45
CA LEU A 72 20.90 -13.00 1.21
C LEU A 72 21.96 -12.61 0.16
N ARG A 73 22.32 -11.34 0.04
CA ARG A 73 23.38 -10.85 -0.86
C ARG A 73 24.74 -11.47 -0.55
N GLY A 74 25.02 -11.76 0.71
CA GLY A 74 26.21 -12.49 1.13
C GLY A 74 26.21 -14.00 0.79
N GLN A 75 25.05 -14.57 0.45
CA GLN A 75 24.88 -16.01 0.21
C GLN A 75 24.52 -16.36 -1.24
N VAL A 76 23.95 -15.42 -1.99
CA VAL A 76 23.40 -15.66 -3.33
C VAL A 76 24.05 -14.74 -4.34
N SER A 77 24.90 -15.33 -5.19
CA SER A 77 25.50 -14.64 -6.35
C SER A 77 24.69 -14.81 -7.64
N ASP A 78 23.60 -15.58 -7.61
CA ASP A 78 22.80 -15.91 -8.78
C ASP A 78 21.98 -14.71 -9.28
N SER A 79 22.32 -14.19 -10.45
CA SER A 79 21.63 -13.03 -11.05
C SER A 79 20.18 -13.32 -11.43
N SER A 80 19.86 -14.56 -11.82
CA SER A 80 18.51 -14.94 -12.24
C SER A 80 17.55 -14.99 -11.05
N PHE A 81 18.05 -15.44 -9.90
CA PHE A 81 17.35 -15.35 -8.63
C PHE A 81 17.02 -13.88 -8.30
N TRP A 82 18.01 -12.99 -8.33
CA TRP A 82 17.82 -11.58 -8.03
C TRP A 82 16.87 -10.88 -9.01
N ASN A 83 16.98 -11.17 -10.30
CA ASN A 83 16.08 -10.61 -11.32
C ASN A 83 14.62 -11.00 -11.06
N SER A 84 14.37 -12.27 -10.70
CA SER A 84 13.02 -12.76 -10.39
C SER A 84 12.48 -12.11 -9.12
N MET A 85 13.33 -12.00 -8.10
CA MET A 85 13.01 -11.38 -6.84
C MET A 85 12.67 -9.89 -7.02
N ASP A 86 13.56 -9.13 -7.68
CA ASP A 86 13.41 -7.69 -7.92
C ASP A 86 12.19 -7.37 -8.79
N SER A 87 11.86 -8.23 -9.76
CA SER A 87 10.66 -8.09 -10.59
C SER A 87 9.39 -8.07 -9.72
N ASP A 88 9.25 -9.07 -8.85
CA ASP A 88 8.07 -9.20 -8.00
C ASP A 88 8.09 -8.18 -6.85
N CYS A 89 9.28 -7.87 -6.31
CA CYS A 89 9.50 -6.86 -5.28
C CYS A 89 9.04 -5.43 -5.67
N LYS A 90 9.01 -5.13 -6.98
CA LYS A 90 8.48 -3.85 -7.49
C LYS A 90 6.96 -3.73 -7.39
N THR A 91 6.26 -4.87 -7.29
CA THR A 91 4.78 -4.93 -7.36
C THR A 91 4.16 -5.48 -6.09
N LYS A 92 4.90 -6.27 -5.31
CA LYS A 92 4.45 -6.92 -4.08
C LYS A 92 5.17 -6.32 -2.88
N GLU A 93 4.45 -6.18 -1.78
CA GLU A 93 5.01 -5.69 -0.51
C GLU A 93 5.89 -6.73 0.18
N LYS A 94 5.69 -8.02 -0.11
CA LYS A 94 6.42 -9.14 0.47
C LYS A 94 6.64 -10.25 -0.55
N ILE A 95 7.71 -10.99 -0.36
CA ILE A 95 8.11 -12.12 -1.20
C ILE A 95 8.70 -13.25 -0.36
N TYR A 96 8.63 -14.46 -0.90
CA TYR A 96 9.01 -15.67 -0.21
C TYR A 96 10.11 -16.40 -0.98
N VAL A 97 11.15 -16.83 -0.26
CA VAL A 97 12.29 -17.55 -0.81
C VAL A 97 12.52 -18.83 -0.01
N ALA A 98 12.96 -19.88 -0.67
CA ALA A 98 13.29 -21.16 -0.03
C ALA A 98 14.77 -21.44 -0.16
N SER A 99 15.35 -22.12 0.82
CA SER A 99 16.66 -22.77 0.67
C SER A 99 16.43 -24.26 0.41
N ARG A 100 16.74 -24.72 -0.81
CA ARG A 100 16.60 -26.12 -1.26
C ARG A 100 17.97 -26.60 -1.74
N ASP A 101 18.44 -27.75 -1.25
CA ASP A 101 19.74 -28.33 -1.64
C ASP A 101 20.93 -27.34 -1.50
N ASN A 102 20.96 -26.59 -0.40
CA ASN A 102 21.95 -25.54 -0.13
C ASN A 102 21.95 -24.39 -1.17
N LYS A 103 20.86 -24.22 -1.91
CA LYS A 103 20.69 -23.12 -2.86
C LYS A 103 19.41 -22.35 -2.54
N TRP A 104 19.52 -21.03 -2.63
CA TRP A 104 18.37 -20.16 -2.53
C TRP A 104 17.58 -20.19 -3.85
N VAL A 105 16.27 -20.41 -3.73
CA VAL A 105 15.36 -20.56 -4.85
C VAL A 105 14.19 -19.60 -4.66
N TYR A 106 13.87 -18.88 -5.73
CA TYR A 106 12.66 -18.11 -5.87
C TYR A 106 11.64 -18.89 -6.70
N ASP A 107 10.49 -19.20 -6.12
CA ASP A 107 9.45 -19.99 -6.77
C ASP A 107 8.12 -19.22 -6.73
N LYS A 108 7.53 -19.01 -7.91
CA LYS A 108 6.26 -18.27 -8.05
C LYS A 108 5.10 -18.99 -7.37
N SER A 109 5.14 -20.32 -7.30
CA SER A 109 4.11 -21.13 -6.64
C SER A 109 4.04 -20.90 -5.13
N GLU A 110 5.15 -20.49 -4.52
CA GLU A 110 5.24 -20.22 -3.08
C GLU A 110 4.70 -18.81 -2.73
N GLN A 111 4.52 -17.92 -3.70
CA GLN A 111 4.16 -16.51 -3.43
C GLN A 111 2.69 -16.30 -3.05
N ASN A 112 1.83 -17.26 -3.39
CA ASN A 112 0.38 -17.15 -3.19
C ASN A 112 -0.12 -18.00 -2.01
N LYS A 113 0.78 -18.50 -1.16
CA LYS A 113 0.43 -19.32 0.01
C LYS A 113 0.26 -18.45 1.26
N ASP A 114 -0.63 -18.88 2.14
CA ASP A 114 -0.89 -18.22 3.43
C ASP A 114 0.15 -18.60 4.48
N TRP A 115 1.33 -17.98 4.38
CA TRP A 115 2.43 -18.20 5.30
C TRP A 115 2.23 -17.55 6.67
N LYS A 116 2.56 -18.30 7.73
CA LYS A 116 2.65 -17.87 9.12
C LYS A 116 4.05 -17.36 9.42
N VAL A 117 4.15 -16.10 9.82
CA VAL A 117 5.44 -15.51 10.22
C VAL A 117 5.79 -15.98 11.63
N ILE A 118 6.96 -16.60 11.77
CA ILE A 118 7.55 -17.01 13.05
C ILE A 118 8.68 -16.05 13.45
N PRO A 119 8.92 -15.85 14.76
CA PRO A 119 9.99 -14.97 15.27
C PRO A 119 11.42 -15.45 14.95
#